data_AF-A0A067BNZ9-F1
#
_entry.id   AF-A0A067BNZ9-F1
#
_cell.length_a   1.000
_cell.length_b   1.000
_cell.length_c   1.000
_cell.angle_alpha   90.00
_cell.angle_beta   90.00
_cell.angle_gamma   90.00
#
_symmetry.space_group_name_H-M   'P 1'
#
loop_
_entity.id
_entity.type
_entity.pdbx_description
1 polymer ?
#
loop_
_entity_poly.entity_id
_entity_poly.type
_entity_poly.pdbx_seq_one_letter_code
_entity_poly.pdbx_strand_id
1 'polypeptide(L)'
;MATPLLRVGPEVASYLFGRCERHVIRCIAVLLLLSSMFFLLCFAAVYLLAPADQARVIGVWAPLLNAGVSIFLASLYLYGILSACCGRCGASVSPETFHGDAASIPGSGCVARMRRFYIKHFGRFGTFGLLGPHCEAKLMLKQIVQIPAQLYQAYRMSCLLTDATASLAYALVLVGNCIAVPLLLASSNPFRRRWGAAFLAGILNFLLSSGIPLILNFRAIATYYFAQDAGILDDHAWLNATILLGRFIVVSSPLDFVTKVVPFLTCYLSLRSMTNAVDVRLTYYKLNGTRLFAT
;
A
#
# COMPACT_ATOMS: atom_id res chain seq x y z
N MET A 1 35.85 36.30 32.36
CA MET A 1 34.61 35.51 32.49
C MET A 1 34.56 34.51 31.35
N ALA A 2 34.93 33.26 31.63
CA ALA A 2 34.93 32.18 30.64
C ALA A 2 33.49 31.66 30.45
N THR A 3 33.01 31.68 29.21
CA THR A 3 31.79 31.00 28.78
C THR A 3 31.95 29.48 29.00
N PRO A 4 31.05 28.82 29.75
CA PRO A 4 31.12 27.38 29.91
C PRO A 4 30.76 26.70 28.57
N LEU A 5 31.72 25.97 28.01
CA LEU A 5 31.54 25.09 26.87
C LEU A 5 30.46 24.04 27.23
N LEU A 6 29.32 24.14 26.54
CA LEU A 6 28.20 23.21 26.65
C LEU A 6 28.67 21.82 26.19
N ARG A 7 28.87 20.91 27.14
CA ARG A 7 29.25 19.52 26.88
C ARG A 7 28.04 18.79 26.30
N VAL A 8 27.97 18.70 24.96
CA VAL A 8 27.04 17.80 24.27
C VAL A 8 27.44 16.37 24.62
N GLY A 9 26.77 15.77 25.59
CA GLY A 9 26.90 14.33 25.88
C GLY A 9 26.46 13.51 24.67
N PRO A 10 26.88 12.24 24.56
CA PRO A 10 26.52 11.40 23.42
C PRO A 10 24.99 11.29 23.36
N GLU A 11 24.39 11.91 22.35
CA GLU A 11 22.96 11.84 22.09
C GLU A 11 22.60 10.37 21.85
N VAL A 12 22.00 9.72 22.84
CA VAL A 12 21.35 8.43 22.62
C VAL A 12 20.15 8.71 21.73
N ALA A 13 20.36 8.56 20.42
CA ALA A 13 19.32 8.71 19.41
C ALA A 13 18.12 7.82 19.78
N SER A 14 17.09 8.43 20.34
CA SER A 14 15.90 7.73 20.77
C SER A 14 14.98 7.62 19.57
N TYR A 15 14.61 6.40 19.22
CA TYR A 15 13.66 6.16 18.14
C TYR A 15 12.24 6.19 18.69
N LEU A 16 11.28 6.60 17.86
CA LEU A 16 9.86 6.61 18.25
C LEU A 16 9.34 5.20 18.58
N PHE A 17 9.90 4.17 17.95
CA PHE A 17 9.51 2.77 18.11
C PHE A 17 10.66 1.93 18.69
N GLY A 18 10.30 0.94 19.49
CA GLY A 18 11.23 -0.06 20.01
C GLY A 18 11.93 -0.83 18.87
N ARG A 19 13.10 -1.42 19.13
CA ARG A 19 13.83 -2.19 18.11
C ARG A 19 12.98 -3.32 17.53
N CYS A 20 12.31 -4.10 18.38
CA CYS A 20 11.43 -5.18 17.94
C CYS A 20 10.23 -4.67 17.14
N GLU A 21 9.55 -3.61 17.60
CA GLU A 21 8.40 -3.02 16.89
C GLU A 21 8.77 -2.57 15.48
N ARG A 22 9.95 -1.93 15.33
CA ARG A 22 10.44 -1.51 14.00
C ARG A 22 10.67 -2.69 13.07
N HIS A 23 11.23 -3.79 13.58
CA HIS A 23 11.41 -5.00 12.80
C HIS A 23 10.06 -5.61 12.41
N VAL A 24 9.09 -5.70 13.32
CA VAL A 24 7.76 -6.24 13.04
C VAL A 24 7.04 -5.41 11.96
N ILE A 25 7.00 -4.08 12.11
CA ILE A 25 6.33 -3.20 11.13
C ILE A 25 6.98 -3.33 9.75
N ARG A 26 8.31 -3.39 9.69
CA ARG A 26 9.05 -3.60 8.44
C ARG A 26 8.76 -4.97 7.83
N CYS A 27 8.81 -6.03 8.61
CA CYS A 27 8.51 -7.39 8.15
C CYS A 27 7.10 -7.46 7.56
N ILE A 28 6.10 -6.92 8.26
CA ILE A 28 4.72 -6.88 7.75
C ILE A 28 4.66 -6.06 6.46
N ALA A 29 5.23 -4.86 6.42
CA ALA A 29 5.21 -4.04 5.21
C ALA A 29 5.88 -4.74 4.02
N VAL A 30 7.02 -5.39 4.22
CA VAL A 30 7.73 -6.16 3.20
C VAL A 30 6.91 -7.36 2.74
N LEU A 31 6.27 -8.09 3.65
CA LEU A 31 5.39 -9.22 3.29
C LEU A 31 4.21 -8.76 2.43
N LEU A 32 3.55 -7.67 2.81
CA LEU A 32 2.44 -7.10 2.02
C LEU A 32 2.93 -6.63 0.64
N LEU A 33 4.09 -5.97 0.58
CA LEU A 33 4.69 -5.54 -0.69
C LEU A 33 5.04 -6.73 -1.59
N LEU A 34 5.67 -7.77 -1.02
CA LEU A 34 6.07 -8.98 -1.75
C LEU A 34 4.86 -9.72 -2.29
N SER A 35 3.81 -9.90 -1.47
CA SER A 35 2.59 -10.58 -1.89
C SER A 35 1.87 -9.83 -3.01
N SER A 36 1.72 -8.50 -2.92
CA SER A 36 1.15 -7.70 -4.00
C SER A 36 2.01 -7.68 -5.26
N MET A 37 3.35 -7.66 -5.13
CA MET A 37 4.26 -7.75 -6.28
C MET A 37 4.07 -9.08 -7.01
N PHE A 38 4.05 -10.19 -6.27
CA PHE A 38 3.82 -11.53 -6.82
C PHE A 38 2.47 -11.60 -7.53
N PHE A 39 1.40 -11.12 -6.89
CA PHE A 39 0.07 -11.05 -7.49
C PHE A 39 0.08 -10.30 -8.83
N LEU A 40 0.67 -9.10 -8.88
CA LEU A 40 0.74 -8.29 -10.09
C LEU A 40 1.56 -8.95 -11.21
N LEU A 41 2.64 -9.66 -10.88
CA LEU A 41 3.43 -10.42 -11.85
C LEU A 41 2.64 -11.60 -12.41
N CYS A 42 1.89 -12.31 -11.58
CA CYS A 42 0.97 -13.36 -12.05
C CYS A 42 -0.07 -12.78 -13.02
N PHE A 43 -0.66 -11.62 -12.72
CA PHE A 43 -1.60 -10.96 -13.66
C PHE A 43 -0.94 -10.55 -14.96
N ALA A 44 0.26 -9.97 -14.89
CA ALA A 44 1.01 -9.62 -16.09
C ALA A 44 1.27 -10.86 -16.95
N ALA A 45 1.66 -11.99 -16.35
CA ALA A 45 1.85 -13.25 -17.05
C ALA A 45 0.55 -13.74 -17.69
N VAL A 46 -0.57 -13.73 -16.96
CA VAL A 46 -1.89 -14.10 -17.50
C VAL A 46 -2.25 -13.22 -18.70
N TYR A 47 -2.05 -11.90 -18.62
CA TYR A 47 -2.37 -11.00 -19.73
C TYR A 47 -1.47 -11.18 -20.97
N LEU A 48 -0.22 -11.63 -20.79
CA LEU A 48 0.72 -11.85 -21.89
C LEU A 48 0.63 -13.25 -22.50
N LEU A 49 0.28 -14.26 -21.68
CA LEU A 49 0.26 -15.66 -22.08
C LEU A 49 -1.13 -16.17 -22.47
N ALA A 50 -2.21 -15.48 -22.07
CA ALA A 50 -3.57 -15.91 -22.40
C ALA A 50 -3.80 -15.87 -23.92
N PRO A 51 -4.21 -17.00 -24.54
CA PRO A 51 -4.63 -17.04 -25.94
C PRO A 51 -5.79 -16.06 -26.18
N ALA A 52 -5.85 -15.49 -27.39
CA ALA A 52 -6.87 -14.52 -27.76
C ALA A 52 -8.31 -15.04 -27.56
N ASP A 53 -8.52 -16.34 -27.78
CA ASP A 53 -9.83 -16.99 -27.61
C ASP A 53 -10.26 -17.02 -26.14
N GLN A 54 -9.36 -17.42 -25.24
CA GLN A 54 -9.62 -17.43 -23.80
C GLN A 54 -9.78 -16.02 -23.25
N ALA A 55 -8.96 -15.08 -23.74
CA ALA A 55 -9.06 -13.68 -23.36
C ALA A 55 -10.42 -13.06 -23.74
N ARG A 56 -10.99 -13.46 -24.89
CA ARG A 56 -12.32 -13.03 -25.31
C ARG A 56 -13.43 -13.63 -24.44
N VAL A 57 -13.33 -14.90 -24.04
CA VAL A 57 -14.29 -15.55 -23.14
C VAL A 57 -14.31 -14.88 -21.75
N ILE A 58 -13.15 -14.49 -21.25
CA ILE A 58 -13.00 -13.76 -19.96
C ILE A 58 -13.33 -12.27 -20.12
N GLY A 59 -13.46 -11.76 -21.35
CA GLY A 59 -13.82 -10.36 -21.62
C GLY A 59 -12.71 -9.38 -21.24
N VAL A 60 -11.45 -9.73 -21.51
CA VAL A 60 -10.31 -8.87 -21.17
C VAL A 60 -10.32 -7.60 -22.02
N TRP A 61 -10.34 -6.45 -21.37
CA TRP A 61 -10.22 -5.16 -22.04
C TRP A 61 -8.74 -4.74 -22.11
N ALA A 62 -8.19 -4.58 -23.33
CA ALA A 62 -6.82 -4.12 -23.56
C ALA A 62 -5.72 -4.89 -22.77
N PRO A 63 -5.49 -6.18 -23.05
CA PRO A 63 -4.58 -7.04 -22.28
C PRO A 63 -3.14 -6.49 -22.20
N LEU A 64 -2.60 -5.94 -23.29
CA LEU A 64 -1.26 -5.35 -23.31
C LEU A 64 -1.13 -4.14 -22.38
N LEU A 65 -2.17 -3.29 -22.30
CA LEU A 65 -2.19 -2.15 -21.39
C LEU A 65 -2.20 -2.62 -19.94
N ASN A 66 -3.06 -3.60 -19.62
CA ASN A 66 -3.12 -4.17 -18.27
C ASN A 66 -1.80 -4.84 -17.88
N ALA A 67 -1.17 -5.59 -18.79
CA ALA A 67 0.14 -6.19 -18.57
C ALA A 67 1.19 -5.13 -18.27
N GLY A 68 1.29 -4.09 -19.11
CA GLY A 68 2.24 -3.00 -18.93
C GLY A 68 2.08 -2.27 -17.60
N VAL A 69 0.83 -1.97 -17.21
CA VAL A 69 0.51 -1.31 -15.93
C VAL A 69 0.81 -2.21 -14.74
N SER A 70 0.53 -3.52 -14.87
CA SER A 70 0.82 -4.50 -13.81
C SER A 70 2.32 -4.66 -13.60
N ILE A 71 3.13 -4.70 -14.68
CA ILE A 71 4.60 -4.71 -14.62
C ILE A 71 5.14 -3.41 -14.02
N PHE A 72 4.58 -2.27 -14.41
CA PHE A 72 4.96 -0.96 -13.85
C PHE A 72 4.69 -0.91 -12.34
N LEU A 73 3.49 -1.31 -11.91
CA LEU A 73 3.15 -1.39 -10.49
C LEU A 73 4.06 -2.40 -9.78
N ALA A 74 4.28 -3.59 -10.32
CA ALA A 74 5.20 -4.58 -9.73
C ALA A 74 6.61 -4.02 -9.53
N SER A 75 7.10 -3.23 -10.50
CA SER A 75 8.40 -2.55 -10.41
C SER A 75 8.43 -1.50 -9.29
N LEU A 76 7.34 -0.75 -9.09
CA LEU A 76 7.21 0.17 -7.95
C LEU A 76 7.24 -0.59 -6.62
N TYR A 77 6.53 -1.71 -6.53
CA TYR A 77 6.52 -2.56 -5.33
C TYR A 77 7.90 -3.16 -5.06
N LEU A 78 8.62 -3.63 -6.08
CA LEU A 78 10.01 -4.08 -5.98
C LEU A 78 10.91 -2.97 -5.46
N TYR A 79 10.80 -1.76 -6.00
CA TYR A 79 11.51 -0.60 -5.48
C TYR A 79 11.18 -0.34 -3.99
N GLY A 80 9.92 -0.51 -3.59
CA GLY A 80 9.48 -0.43 -2.20
C GLY A 80 10.19 -1.46 -1.31
N ILE A 81 10.25 -2.71 -1.73
CA ILE A 81 10.94 -3.81 -1.04
C ILE A 81 12.43 -3.51 -0.90
N LEU A 82 13.09 -3.16 -2.01
CA LEU A 82 14.51 -2.79 -2.01
C LEU A 82 14.77 -1.63 -1.04
N SER A 83 13.91 -0.61 -1.03
CA SER A 83 14.06 0.53 -0.12
C SER A 83 13.84 0.18 1.35
N ALA A 84 13.00 -0.82 1.64
CA ALA A 84 12.73 -1.30 2.99
C ALA A 84 13.81 -2.26 3.51
N CYS A 85 14.35 -3.12 2.63
CA CYS A 85 15.39 -4.10 2.95
C CYS A 85 16.79 -3.50 2.99
N CYS A 86 17.15 -2.68 1.99
CA CYS A 86 18.45 -1.98 1.92
C CYS A 86 18.47 -0.74 2.82
N GLY A 87 17.79 -0.83 3.97
CA GLY A 87 17.41 0.29 4.84
C GLY A 87 18.43 1.41 4.77
N ARG A 88 17.99 2.61 4.36
CA ARG A 88 18.88 3.78 4.34
C ARG A 88 19.46 3.94 5.74
N CYS A 89 20.67 3.44 5.93
CA CYS A 89 21.50 3.75 7.07
C CYS A 89 21.64 5.26 7.10
N GLY A 90 20.99 5.91 8.06
CA GLY A 90 21.43 7.21 8.55
C GLY A 90 21.13 8.45 7.71
N ALA A 91 19.95 8.58 7.10
CA ALA A 91 19.46 9.93 6.80
C ALA A 91 18.74 10.50 8.02
N SER A 92 19.52 10.89 9.04
CA SER A 92 19.06 11.73 10.15
C SER A 92 18.87 13.15 9.61
N VAL A 93 17.84 13.36 8.80
CA VAL A 93 17.53 14.69 8.28
C VAL A 93 16.83 15.46 9.38
N SER A 94 17.54 16.42 9.97
CA SER A 94 16.98 17.38 10.90
C SER A 94 15.92 18.22 10.18
N PRO A 95 14.79 18.61 10.82
CA PRO A 95 13.75 19.40 10.19
C PRO A 95 14.26 20.72 9.54
N GLU A 96 15.36 21.28 10.04
CA GLU A 96 15.98 22.49 9.49
C GLU A 96 16.67 22.29 8.13
N THR A 97 17.09 21.07 7.79
CA THR A 97 17.79 20.78 6.53
C THR A 97 16.83 20.60 5.33
N PHE A 98 15.53 20.43 5.59
CA PHE A 98 14.54 20.16 4.54
C PHE A 98 14.29 21.36 3.61
N HIS A 99 14.50 22.59 4.09
CA HIS A 99 14.44 23.77 3.23
C HIS A 99 15.67 23.91 2.31
N GLY A 100 16.83 23.38 2.71
CA GLY A 100 18.07 23.42 1.92
C GLY A 100 18.17 22.33 0.86
N ASP A 101 17.74 21.10 1.16
CA ASP A 101 17.95 19.94 0.26
C ASP A 101 17.07 19.94 -1.01
N ALA A 102 15.95 20.66 -1.02
CA ALA A 102 15.13 20.81 -2.22
C ALA A 102 15.80 21.72 -3.28
N ALA A 103 16.70 22.62 -2.84
CA ALA A 103 17.42 23.54 -3.70
C ALA A 103 18.69 22.93 -4.33
N SER A 104 19.22 21.84 -3.76
CA SER A 104 20.51 21.25 -4.15
C SER A 104 20.43 20.04 -5.09
N ILE A 105 19.24 19.60 -5.54
CA ILE A 105 19.11 18.50 -6.52
C ILE A 105 19.52 19.02 -7.91
N PRO A 106 20.69 18.63 -8.47
CA PRO A 106 21.13 19.07 -9.78
C PRO A 106 20.33 18.29 -10.83
N GLY A 107 19.54 18.98 -11.65
CA GLY A 107 18.82 18.35 -12.76
C GLY A 107 17.65 19.19 -13.26
N SER A 108 17.75 19.66 -14.51
CA SER A 108 16.70 20.41 -15.23
C SER A 108 15.62 19.51 -15.85
N GLY A 109 15.73 18.19 -15.74
CA GLY A 109 14.80 17.25 -16.37
C GLY A 109 13.42 17.14 -15.69
N CYS A 110 12.40 16.74 -16.47
CA CYS A 110 11.03 16.50 -15.99
C CYS A 110 10.97 15.54 -14.80
N VAL A 111 11.79 14.48 -14.81
CA VAL A 111 11.89 13.51 -13.71
C VAL A 111 12.41 14.16 -12.43
N ALA A 112 13.38 15.07 -12.53
CA ALA A 112 13.92 15.81 -11.38
C ALA A 112 12.90 16.82 -10.82
N ARG A 113 12.08 17.44 -11.68
CA ARG A 113 10.99 18.33 -11.28
C ARG A 113 9.87 17.57 -10.57
N MET A 114 9.48 16.42 -11.11
CA MET A 114 8.45 15.54 -10.53
C MET A 114 8.92 14.94 -9.20
N ARG A 115 10.20 14.55 -9.11
CA ARG A 115 10.83 14.10 -7.85
C ARG A 115 10.88 15.22 -6.81
N ARG A 116 11.20 16.46 -7.19
CA ARG A 116 11.18 17.63 -6.29
C ARG A 116 9.77 17.89 -5.76
N PHE A 117 8.77 17.86 -6.64
CA PHE A 117 7.37 18.00 -6.24
C PHE A 117 6.91 16.89 -5.29
N TYR A 118 7.26 15.64 -5.59
CA TYR A 118 6.99 14.48 -4.73
C TYR A 118 7.67 14.62 -3.36
N ILE A 119 8.94 15.01 -3.30
CA ILE A 119 9.64 15.19 -2.01
C ILE A 119 9.03 16.35 -1.22
N LYS A 120 8.70 17.47 -1.88
CA LYS A 120 8.12 18.64 -1.23
C LYS A 120 6.74 18.37 -0.62
N HIS A 121 5.87 17.66 -1.34
CA HIS A 121 4.49 17.42 -0.90
C HIS A 121 4.31 16.09 -0.19
N PHE A 122 4.90 15.01 -0.69
CA PHE A 122 4.75 13.63 -0.20
C PHE A 122 6.01 13.09 0.51
N GLY A 123 7.04 13.92 0.69
CA GLY A 123 8.21 13.56 1.49
C GLY A 123 7.87 13.38 2.97
N ARG A 124 8.85 12.86 3.73
CA ARG A 124 8.73 12.48 5.14
C ARG A 124 8.18 13.61 6.04
N PHE A 125 8.63 14.85 5.78
CA PHE A 125 8.21 16.10 6.44
C PHE A 125 7.43 17.05 5.51
N GLY A 126 6.99 16.56 4.34
CA GLY A 126 6.23 17.39 3.40
C GLY A 126 4.88 17.82 3.97
N THR A 127 4.20 18.75 3.30
CA THR A 127 2.87 19.23 3.71
C THR A 127 1.85 18.09 3.88
N PHE A 128 1.99 17.02 3.09
CA PHE A 128 1.23 15.76 3.16
C PHE A 128 2.12 14.57 3.59
N GLY A 129 3.20 14.83 4.34
CA GLY A 129 4.04 13.82 4.95
C GLY A 129 3.34 13.15 6.14
N LEU A 130 3.83 12.00 6.59
CA LEU A 130 3.27 11.28 7.74
C LEU A 130 3.43 12.07 9.07
N LEU A 131 4.42 12.96 9.12
CA LEU A 131 4.64 13.91 10.22
C LEU A 131 4.16 15.34 9.87
N GLY A 132 3.54 15.53 8.72
CA GLY A 132 3.07 16.84 8.28
C GLY A 132 1.78 17.27 9.02
N PRO A 133 1.50 18.59 9.07
CA PRO A 133 0.30 19.12 9.74
C PRO A 133 -1.01 18.60 9.13
N HIS A 134 -1.01 18.19 7.86
CA HIS A 134 -2.18 17.71 7.14
C HIS A 134 -2.21 16.18 6.93
N CYS A 135 -1.58 15.41 7.83
CA CYS A 135 -1.58 13.94 7.74
C CYS A 135 -3.02 13.36 7.77
N GLU A 136 -3.91 13.95 8.56
CA GLU A 136 -5.32 13.52 8.67
C GLU A 136 -6.08 13.78 7.35
N ALA A 137 -5.90 14.96 6.75
CA ALA A 137 -6.53 15.31 5.47
C ALA A 137 -6.08 14.38 4.33
N LYS A 138 -4.80 13.99 4.28
CA LYS A 138 -4.29 13.00 3.31
C LYS A 138 -4.96 11.65 3.49
N LEU A 139 -5.12 11.20 4.73
CA LEU A 139 -5.73 9.90 5.03
C LEU A 139 -7.22 9.89 4.67
N MET A 140 -7.92 11.00 4.92
CA MET A 140 -9.31 11.20 4.48
C MET A 140 -9.43 11.25 2.95
N LEU A 141 -8.57 12.02 2.27
CA LEU A 141 -8.56 12.08 0.80
C LEU A 141 -8.31 10.69 0.19
N LYS A 142 -7.37 9.95 0.77
CA LYS A 142 -7.12 8.54 0.41
C LYS A 142 -8.41 7.72 0.54
N GLN A 143 -9.13 7.82 1.65
CA GLN A 143 -10.38 7.08 1.84
C GLN A 143 -11.47 7.49 0.85
N ILE A 144 -11.64 8.79 0.59
CA ILE A 144 -12.62 9.31 -0.37
C ILE A 144 -12.39 8.74 -1.77
N VAL A 145 -11.13 8.58 -2.18
CA VAL A 145 -10.79 8.02 -3.50
C VAL A 145 -10.89 6.49 -3.51
N GLN A 146 -10.48 5.84 -2.41
CA GLN A 146 -10.35 4.39 -2.35
C GLN A 146 -11.68 3.66 -2.09
N ILE A 147 -12.55 4.20 -1.23
CA ILE A 147 -13.82 3.56 -0.87
C ILE A 147 -14.75 3.38 -2.09
N PRO A 148 -14.96 4.37 -2.97
CA PRO A 148 -15.79 4.18 -4.16
C PRO A 148 -15.23 3.11 -5.11
N ALA A 149 -13.90 3.06 -5.27
CA ALA A 149 -13.25 2.03 -6.07
C ALA A 149 -13.47 0.62 -5.49
N GLN A 150 -13.34 0.46 -4.17
CA GLN A 150 -13.57 -0.80 -3.47
C GLN A 150 -15.06 -1.19 -3.43
N LEU A 151 -15.96 -0.22 -3.31
CA LEU A 151 -17.40 -0.45 -3.35
C LEU A 151 -17.84 -0.93 -4.75
N TYR A 152 -17.28 -0.33 -5.81
CA TYR A 152 -17.50 -0.81 -7.17
C TYR A 152 -17.01 -2.26 -7.36
N GLN A 153 -15.83 -2.59 -6.81
CA GLN A 153 -15.33 -3.96 -6.80
C GLN A 153 -16.24 -4.91 -6.02
N ALA A 154 -16.75 -4.51 -4.85
CA ALA A 154 -17.70 -5.30 -4.07
C ALA A 154 -19.00 -5.57 -4.84
N TYR A 155 -19.54 -4.55 -5.51
CA TYR A 155 -20.72 -4.68 -6.37
C TYR A 155 -20.46 -5.67 -7.52
N ARG A 156 -19.34 -5.53 -8.22
CA ARG A 156 -18.92 -6.45 -9.27
C ARG A 156 -18.76 -7.88 -8.74
N MET A 157 -18.18 -8.04 -7.56
CA MET A 157 -18.04 -9.33 -6.89
C MET A 157 -19.41 -9.93 -6.57
N SER A 158 -20.37 -9.15 -6.10
CA SER A 158 -21.74 -9.62 -5.82
C SER A 158 -22.50 -10.06 -7.07
N CYS A 159 -22.22 -9.46 -8.24
CA CYS A 159 -22.87 -9.84 -9.50
C CYS A 159 -22.20 -11.03 -10.20
N LEU A 160 -20.88 -11.18 -10.04
CA LEU A 160 -20.08 -12.17 -10.78
C LEU A 160 -19.80 -13.43 -9.96
N LEU A 161 -19.59 -13.34 -8.65
CA LEU A 161 -19.28 -14.54 -7.86
C LEU A 161 -20.55 -15.28 -7.45
N THR A 162 -20.53 -16.59 -7.70
CA THR A 162 -21.55 -17.53 -7.21
C THR A 162 -21.39 -17.82 -5.71
N ASP A 163 -20.21 -17.57 -5.13
CA ASP A 163 -19.91 -17.80 -3.72
C ASP A 163 -20.32 -16.60 -2.84
N ALA A 164 -21.44 -16.75 -2.14
CA ALA A 164 -21.96 -15.75 -1.20
C ALA A 164 -21.02 -15.49 -0.01
N THR A 165 -20.20 -16.47 0.38
CA THR A 165 -19.31 -16.33 1.54
C THR A 165 -18.15 -15.37 1.23
N ALA A 166 -17.61 -15.44 0.02
CA ALA A 166 -16.51 -14.60 -0.42
C ALA A 166 -16.95 -13.14 -0.61
N SER A 167 -18.13 -12.90 -1.18
CA SER A 167 -18.69 -11.55 -1.33
C SER A 167 -19.04 -10.93 0.01
N LEU A 168 -19.59 -11.71 0.94
CA LEU A 168 -19.84 -11.28 2.32
C LEU A 168 -18.54 -10.96 3.05
N ALA A 169 -17.50 -11.80 2.93
CA ALA A 169 -16.19 -11.53 3.53
C ALA A 169 -15.58 -10.22 3.01
N TYR A 170 -15.65 -9.97 1.69
CA TYR A 170 -15.19 -8.70 1.10
C TYR A 170 -15.97 -7.51 1.66
N ALA A 171 -17.30 -7.61 1.71
CA ALA A 171 -18.16 -6.55 2.25
C ALA A 171 -17.85 -6.26 3.73
N LEU A 172 -17.62 -7.30 4.56
CA LEU A 172 -17.24 -7.13 5.97
C LEU A 172 -15.90 -6.41 6.13
N VAL A 173 -14.90 -6.75 5.32
CA VAL A 173 -13.59 -6.06 5.34
C VAL A 173 -13.74 -4.60 4.91
N LEU A 174 -14.58 -4.32 3.92
CA LEU A 174 -14.88 -2.95 3.47
C LEU A 174 -15.58 -2.14 4.56
N VAL A 175 -16.64 -2.68 5.18
CA VAL A 175 -17.34 -2.05 6.30
C VAL A 175 -16.38 -1.82 7.47
N GLY A 176 -15.54 -2.82 7.78
CA GLY A 176 -14.49 -2.69 8.78
C GLY A 176 -13.52 -1.54 8.47
N ASN A 177 -13.13 -1.35 7.21
CA ASN A 177 -12.29 -0.23 6.79
C ASN A 177 -12.99 1.13 6.96
N CYS A 178 -14.29 1.20 6.66
CA CYS A 178 -15.10 2.41 6.82
C CYS A 178 -15.33 2.80 8.29
N ILE A 179 -15.33 1.83 9.21
CA ILE A 179 -15.56 2.09 10.64
C ILE A 179 -14.24 2.26 11.39
N ALA A 180 -13.29 1.34 11.19
CA ALA A 180 -12.08 1.29 12.00
C ALA A 180 -11.16 2.50 11.75
N VAL A 181 -11.11 3.02 10.52
CA VAL A 181 -10.27 4.17 10.21
C VAL A 181 -10.78 5.45 10.89
N PRO A 182 -12.07 5.84 10.77
CA PRO A 182 -12.61 6.96 11.53
C PRO A 182 -12.52 6.78 13.05
N LEU A 183 -12.75 5.57 13.58
CA LEU A 183 -12.61 5.32 15.03
C LEU A 183 -11.18 5.53 15.53
N LEU A 184 -10.18 5.13 14.75
CA LEU A 184 -8.78 5.39 15.07
C LEU A 184 -8.44 6.88 14.95
N LEU A 185 -9.05 7.59 13.98
CA LEU A 185 -8.95 9.04 13.84
C LEU A 185 -9.59 9.80 15.01
N ALA A 186 -10.68 9.29 15.56
CA ALA A 186 -11.31 9.87 16.75
C ALA A 186 -10.56 9.60 18.06
N SER A 187 -9.51 8.77 18.04
CA SER A 187 -8.80 8.39 19.27
C SER A 187 -7.99 9.55 19.87
N SER A 188 -8.05 9.69 21.19
CA SER A 188 -7.34 10.76 21.94
C SER A 188 -5.81 10.62 21.86
N ASN A 189 -5.31 9.39 21.74
CA ASN A 189 -3.87 9.12 21.68
C ASN A 189 -3.31 9.50 20.29
N PRO A 190 -2.46 10.55 20.18
CA PRO A 190 -1.97 11.04 18.89
C PRO A 190 -1.12 9.99 18.16
N PHE A 191 -0.44 9.11 18.90
CA PHE A 191 0.32 8.01 18.35
C PHE A 191 -0.58 6.97 17.66
N ARG A 192 -1.62 6.50 18.35
CA ARG A 192 -2.56 5.50 17.79
C ARG A 192 -3.33 6.10 16.61
N ARG A 193 -3.69 7.38 16.70
CA ARG A 193 -4.37 8.12 15.66
C ARG A 193 -3.60 8.16 14.35
N ARG A 194 -2.31 8.52 14.39
CA ARG A 194 -1.49 8.66 13.17
C ARG A 194 -1.00 7.31 12.64
N TRP A 195 -0.46 6.47 13.52
CA TRP A 195 0.21 5.23 13.09
C TRP A 195 -0.74 4.05 12.97
N GLY A 196 -1.65 3.90 13.92
CA GLY A 196 -2.65 2.83 13.90
C GLY A 196 -3.59 2.96 12.70
N ALA A 197 -4.09 4.17 12.43
CA ALA A 197 -4.97 4.41 11.28
C ALA A 197 -4.26 4.15 9.95
N ALA A 198 -3.01 4.62 9.79
CA ALA A 198 -2.22 4.39 8.58
C ALA A 198 -1.91 2.89 8.37
N PHE A 199 -1.56 2.17 9.44
CA PHE A 199 -1.25 0.74 9.38
C PHE A 199 -2.47 -0.09 9.03
N LEU A 200 -3.57 0.11 9.76
CA LEU A 200 -4.79 -0.64 9.55
C LEU A 200 -5.38 -0.35 8.16
N ALA A 201 -5.40 0.91 7.73
CA ALA A 201 -5.80 1.28 6.38
C ALA A 201 -4.89 0.69 5.30
N GLY A 202 -3.61 0.42 5.60
CA GLY A 202 -2.69 -0.30 4.71
C GLY A 202 -3.06 -1.77 4.58
N ILE A 203 -3.24 -2.46 5.71
CA ILE A 203 -3.58 -3.89 5.76
C ILE A 203 -4.94 -4.15 5.10
N LEU A 204 -5.98 -3.39 5.47
CA LEU A 204 -7.32 -3.57 4.92
C LEU A 204 -7.35 -3.29 3.41
N ASN A 205 -6.61 -2.26 2.96
CA ASN A 205 -6.50 -2.00 1.52
C ASN A 205 -5.78 -3.12 0.78
N PHE A 206 -4.73 -3.71 1.36
CA PHE A 206 -4.09 -4.89 0.80
C PHE A 206 -5.06 -6.07 0.72
N LEU A 207 -5.81 -6.36 1.79
CA LEU A 207 -6.77 -7.45 1.84
C LEU A 207 -7.84 -7.30 0.75
N LEU A 208 -8.39 -6.10 0.58
CA LEU A 208 -9.40 -5.81 -0.44
C LEU A 208 -8.83 -5.85 -1.87
N SER A 209 -7.60 -5.39 -2.09
CA SER A 209 -7.05 -5.25 -3.44
C SER A 209 -6.41 -6.52 -3.98
N SER A 210 -5.61 -7.21 -3.15
CA SER A 210 -4.87 -8.42 -3.55
C SER A 210 -5.15 -9.62 -2.65
N GLY A 211 -5.39 -9.44 -1.35
CA GLY A 211 -5.52 -10.56 -0.42
C GLY A 211 -6.69 -11.49 -0.74
N ILE A 212 -7.91 -10.97 -0.81
CA ILE A 212 -9.11 -11.75 -1.13
C ILE A 212 -9.03 -12.34 -2.54
N PRO A 213 -8.71 -11.58 -3.61
CA PRO A 213 -8.53 -12.16 -4.94
C PRO A 213 -7.47 -13.26 -4.97
N LEU A 214 -6.35 -13.12 -4.25
CA LEU A 214 -5.29 -14.12 -4.20
C LEU A 214 -5.75 -15.41 -3.52
N ILE A 215 -6.49 -15.32 -2.40
CA ILE A 215 -7.06 -16.49 -1.71
C ILE A 215 -8.05 -17.22 -2.62
N LEU A 216 -8.92 -16.49 -3.33
CA LEU A 216 -9.90 -17.10 -4.23
C LEU A 216 -9.25 -17.79 -5.43
N ASN A 217 -8.25 -17.16 -6.05
CA ASN A 217 -7.47 -17.78 -7.11
C ASN A 217 -6.72 -19.01 -6.62
N PHE A 218 -6.06 -18.91 -5.47
CA PHE A 218 -5.33 -20.02 -4.88
C PHE A 218 -6.26 -21.20 -4.60
N ARG A 219 -7.46 -20.96 -4.08
CA ARG A 219 -8.48 -22.00 -3.87
C ARG A 219 -8.87 -22.67 -5.19
N ALA A 220 -9.15 -21.89 -6.24
CA ALA A 220 -9.52 -22.43 -7.55
C ALA A 220 -8.40 -23.29 -8.17
N ILE A 221 -7.15 -22.81 -8.09
CA ILE A 221 -5.96 -23.52 -8.57
C ILE A 221 -5.73 -24.80 -7.75
N ALA A 222 -5.79 -24.71 -6.42
CA ALA A 222 -5.61 -25.86 -5.53
C ALA A 222 -6.65 -26.96 -5.84
N THR A 223 -7.92 -26.60 -6.00
CA THR A 223 -8.95 -27.59 -6.38
C THR A 223 -8.63 -28.26 -7.71
N TYR A 224 -8.19 -27.51 -8.71
CA TYR A 224 -7.82 -28.07 -10.02
C TYR A 224 -6.63 -29.04 -9.96
N TYR A 225 -5.56 -28.68 -9.25
CA TYR A 225 -4.35 -29.51 -9.20
C TYR A 225 -4.44 -30.69 -8.21
N PHE A 226 -5.08 -30.51 -7.06
CA PHE A 226 -5.13 -31.54 -6.02
C PHE A 226 -6.23 -32.57 -6.24
N ALA A 227 -7.32 -32.22 -6.92
CA ALA A 227 -8.40 -33.16 -7.09
C ALA A 227 -8.07 -34.25 -8.13
N GLN A 228 -7.10 -34.05 -9.03
CA GLN A 228 -6.61 -35.01 -10.05
C GLN A 228 -7.69 -35.77 -10.85
N ASP A 229 -8.95 -35.35 -10.75
CA ASP A 229 -10.09 -36.04 -11.32
C ASP A 229 -10.45 -35.35 -12.64
N ALA A 230 -10.26 -36.06 -13.76
CA ALA A 230 -10.50 -35.53 -15.09
C ALA A 230 -11.98 -35.09 -15.28
N GLY A 231 -12.89 -35.59 -14.45
CA GLY A 231 -14.31 -35.22 -14.45
C GLY A 231 -14.61 -33.80 -13.94
N ILE A 232 -13.65 -33.09 -13.33
CA ILE A 232 -13.87 -31.70 -12.88
C ILE A 232 -14.02 -30.73 -14.05
N LEU A 233 -13.43 -31.04 -15.21
CA LEU A 233 -13.61 -30.24 -16.41
C LEU A 233 -15.01 -30.40 -17.02
N ASP A 234 -15.68 -31.53 -16.76
CA ASP A 234 -17.06 -31.80 -17.17
C ASP A 234 -18.08 -31.21 -16.18
N ASP A 235 -17.65 -30.84 -14.96
CA ASP A 235 -18.51 -30.13 -14.01
C ASP A 235 -18.74 -28.69 -14.46
N HIS A 236 -19.86 -28.48 -15.15
CA HIS A 236 -20.31 -27.18 -15.60
C HIS A 236 -20.47 -26.15 -14.46
N ALA A 237 -20.73 -26.58 -13.22
CA ALA A 237 -20.86 -25.66 -12.09
C ALA A 237 -19.49 -25.09 -11.68
N TRP A 238 -18.48 -25.95 -11.57
CA TRP A 238 -17.11 -25.54 -11.27
C TRP A 238 -16.52 -24.68 -12.39
N LEU A 239 -16.72 -25.08 -13.64
CA LEU A 239 -16.22 -24.34 -14.80
C LEU A 239 -16.86 -22.95 -14.88
N ASN A 240 -18.18 -22.85 -14.72
CA ASN A 240 -18.87 -21.55 -14.70
C ASN A 240 -18.39 -20.67 -13.55
N ALA A 241 -18.24 -21.22 -12.34
CA ALA A 241 -17.73 -20.47 -11.19
C ALA A 241 -16.31 -19.95 -11.44
N THR A 242 -15.44 -20.75 -12.05
CA THR A 242 -14.05 -20.38 -12.36
C THR A 242 -13.97 -19.32 -13.46
N ILE A 243 -14.78 -19.43 -14.52
CA ILE A 243 -14.86 -18.42 -15.59
C ILE A 243 -15.37 -17.08 -15.02
N LEU A 244 -16.41 -17.12 -14.19
CA LEU A 244 -16.97 -15.93 -13.55
C LEU A 244 -15.98 -15.26 -12.59
N LEU A 245 -15.24 -16.07 -11.81
CA LEU A 245 -14.13 -15.61 -10.99
C LEU A 245 -13.06 -14.93 -11.85
N GLY A 246 -12.67 -15.54 -12.97
CA GLY A 246 -11.75 -14.95 -13.95
C GLY A 246 -12.23 -13.59 -14.47
N ARG A 247 -13.51 -13.47 -14.82
CA ARG A 247 -14.15 -12.21 -15.27
C ARG A 247 -14.19 -11.12 -14.20
N PHE A 248 -14.26 -11.50 -12.93
CA PHE A 248 -14.18 -10.54 -11.82
C PHE A 248 -12.75 -10.01 -11.66
N ILE A 249 -11.78 -10.91 -11.68
CA ILE A 249 -10.38 -10.57 -11.39
C ILE A 249 -9.77 -9.78 -12.55
N VAL A 250 -10.04 -10.21 -13.78
CA VAL A 250 -9.53 -9.55 -14.97
C VAL A 250 -10.20 -8.19 -15.17
N VAL A 251 -9.44 -7.25 -15.70
CA VAL A 251 -9.95 -5.94 -16.11
C VAL A 251 -10.82 -6.10 -17.37
N SER A 252 -12.11 -5.83 -17.20
CA SER A 252 -13.12 -5.98 -18.27
C SER A 252 -13.60 -4.65 -18.87
N SER A 253 -13.32 -3.52 -18.20
CA SER A 253 -13.71 -2.19 -18.67
C SER A 253 -12.71 -1.12 -18.22
N PRO A 254 -12.69 0.08 -18.84
CA PRO A 254 -11.84 1.18 -18.42
C PRO A 254 -12.12 1.66 -16.99
N LEU A 255 -13.39 1.62 -16.56
CA LEU A 255 -13.75 1.97 -15.18
C LEU A 255 -13.17 0.92 -14.21
N ASP A 256 -13.32 -0.36 -14.54
CA ASP A 256 -12.76 -1.47 -13.77
C ASP A 256 -11.23 -1.37 -13.65
N PHE A 257 -10.56 -0.97 -14.74
CA PHE A 257 -9.13 -0.68 -14.75
C PHE A 257 -8.76 0.37 -13.69
N VAL A 258 -9.40 1.54 -13.70
CA VAL A 258 -9.12 2.61 -12.73
C VAL A 258 -9.38 2.13 -11.31
N THR A 259 -10.51 1.44 -11.08
CA THR A 259 -10.86 0.94 -9.74
C THR A 259 -9.92 -0.14 -9.22
N LYS A 260 -9.18 -0.85 -10.07
CA LYS A 260 -8.14 -1.80 -9.66
C LYS A 260 -6.80 -1.11 -9.43
N VAL A 261 -6.39 -0.21 -10.33
CA VAL A 261 -5.08 0.48 -10.26
C VAL A 261 -4.99 1.42 -9.06
N VAL A 262 -6.05 2.18 -8.77
CA VAL A 262 -6.05 3.21 -7.72
C VAL A 262 -5.79 2.61 -6.32
N PRO A 263 -6.46 1.54 -5.88
CA PRO A 263 -6.15 0.87 -4.61
C PRO A 263 -4.72 0.33 -4.52
N PHE A 264 -4.16 -0.24 -5.60
CA PHE A 264 -2.76 -0.70 -5.62
C PHE A 264 -1.77 0.45 -5.46
N LEU A 265 -1.92 1.53 -6.24
CA LEU A 265 -1.04 2.69 -6.13
C LEU A 265 -1.10 3.32 -4.73
N THR A 266 -2.31 3.44 -4.20
CA THR A 266 -2.56 3.97 -2.86
C THR A 266 -1.97 3.07 -1.77
N CYS A 267 -2.06 1.74 -1.94
CA CYS A 267 -1.45 0.75 -1.05
C CYS A 267 0.07 0.95 -1.01
N TYR A 268 0.69 1.00 -2.18
CA TYR A 268 2.13 1.21 -2.32
C TYR A 268 2.60 2.50 -1.62
N LEU A 269 1.92 3.63 -1.88
CA LEU A 269 2.26 4.91 -1.25
C LEU A 269 2.11 4.85 0.27
N SER A 270 1.11 4.13 0.77
CA SER A 270 0.87 3.95 2.20
C SER A 270 1.99 3.12 2.84
N LEU A 271 2.29 1.94 2.28
CA LEU A 271 3.34 1.05 2.76
C LEU A 271 4.71 1.72 2.73
N ARG A 272 5.01 2.46 1.65
CA ARG A 272 6.26 3.24 1.53
C ARG A 272 6.33 4.38 2.55
N SER A 273 5.22 5.06 2.79
CA SER A 273 5.18 6.10 3.83
C SER A 273 5.44 5.49 5.21
N MET A 274 4.93 4.29 5.47
CA MET A 274 5.13 3.58 6.72
C MET A 274 6.56 3.11 6.92
N THR A 275 7.16 2.43 5.93
CA THR A 275 8.53 1.93 6.04
C THR A 275 9.52 3.07 6.27
N ASN A 276 9.34 4.21 5.61
CA ASN A 276 10.15 5.40 5.82
C ASN A 276 9.98 6.01 7.22
N ALA A 277 8.81 5.87 7.82
CA ALA A 277 8.49 6.53 9.06
C ALA A 277 8.93 5.71 10.30
N VAL A 278 9.10 4.39 10.15
CA VAL A 278 9.73 3.51 11.16
C VAL A 278 11.15 3.97 11.56
N ASP A 279 11.86 4.65 10.65
CA ASP A 279 13.24 5.11 10.88
C ASP A 279 13.36 6.49 11.53
N VAL A 280 12.27 7.06 12.05
CA VAL A 280 12.31 8.44 12.57
C VAL A 280 13.08 8.44 13.90
N ARG A 281 14.18 9.20 13.93
CA ARG A 281 14.90 9.55 15.15
C ARG A 281 14.21 10.76 15.78
N LEU A 282 13.90 10.68 17.06
CA LEU A 282 13.45 11.83 17.84
C LEU A 282 14.70 12.60 18.25
N THR A 283 14.92 13.76 17.65
CA THR A 283 15.93 14.70 18.13
C THR A 283 15.29 15.52 19.25
N TYR A 284 15.74 15.28 20.49
CA TYR A 284 15.27 16.07 21.63
C TYR A 284 16.02 17.40 21.68
N TYR A 285 15.31 18.52 21.54
CA TYR A 285 15.87 19.81 21.97
C TYR A 285 15.68 19.95 23.48
N LYS A 286 16.77 19.82 24.23
CA LYS A 286 16.78 20.07 25.67
C LYS A 286 16.87 21.59 25.91
N LEU A 287 15.78 22.31 25.71
CA LEU A 287 15.65 23.70 26.17
C LEU A 287 15.29 23.68 27.67
N ASN A 288 16.19 24.21 28.49
CA ASN A 288 16.06 24.49 29.93
C ASN A 288 14.86 23.84 30.66
N GLY A 289 15.10 22.67 31.27
CA GLY A 289 14.32 22.18 32.41
C GLY A 289 12.87 21.73 32.15
N THR A 290 12.31 21.91 30.96
CA THR A 290 10.94 21.46 30.64
C THR A 290 10.96 20.48 29.48
N ARG A 291 10.50 19.24 29.75
CA ARG A 291 10.35 18.19 28.73
C ARG A 291 9.15 18.54 27.85
N LEU A 292 9.37 19.26 26.76
CA LEU A 292 8.34 19.46 25.73
C LEU A 292 8.57 18.45 24.59
N PHE A 293 7.52 17.69 24.31
CA PHE A 293 7.44 16.84 23.12
C PHE A 293 7.42 17.74 21.88
N ALA A 294 8.41 17.64 21.02
CA ALA A 294 8.29 18.14 19.65
C ALA A 294 7.37 17.16 18.89
N THR A 295 6.11 17.54 18.72
CA THR A 295 5.10 16.83 17.90
C THR A 295 5.30 17.02 16.41
#